data_AF-A0AAW8F2X9-F1
#
_entry.id   AF-A0AAW8F2X9-F1
#
_cell.length_a   1.000
_cell.length_b   1.000
_cell.length_c   1.000
_cell.angle_alpha   90.00
_cell.angle_beta   90.00
_cell.angle_gamma   90.00
#
_symmetry.space_group_name_H-M   'P 1'
#
loop_
_entity.id
_entity.type
_entity.pdbx_description
1 polymer ?
#
loop_
_entity_poly.entity_id
_entity_poly.type
_entity_poly.pdbx_seq_one_letter_code
_entity_poly.pdbx_strand_id
1 'polypeptide(L)'
;MTATLADAYDARLYARARHEAVPTGALFTAPRRPTPITPEQQRLNFELLGQAISSPHQAAPAEPNPTKIRALTIQPPWSDLIALTNEEIAKRIENRVWSTGWRGTLLIHGGQTIDKHALALPAVRDALPDGYEPVPGHVVAVADLAGIHADDGACTRWSEHGCFHWQLAHVQPLSEPVHATGSQRLWKPSRTLLDDITAANPHLAVRLEAAESR
;
A
#
# COMPACT_ATOMS: atom_id res chain seq x y z
N MET A 1 5.99 41.07 2.00
CA MET A 1 6.32 39.95 2.91
C MET A 1 5.96 38.68 2.18
N THR A 2 6.98 38.01 1.64
CA THR A 2 6.86 36.83 0.77
C THR A 2 6.78 35.57 1.63
N ALA A 3 5.61 34.95 1.71
CA ALA A 3 5.46 33.61 2.26
C ALA A 3 6.04 32.61 1.25
N THR A 4 7.10 31.91 1.64
CA THR A 4 7.66 30.79 0.88
C THR A 4 6.73 29.58 0.97
N LEU A 5 6.51 28.90 -0.15
CA LEU A 5 5.65 27.72 -0.42
C LEU A 5 5.93 26.45 0.44
N ALA A 6 6.54 26.57 1.62
CA ALA A 6 6.90 25.46 2.49
C ALA A 6 5.84 25.14 3.57
N ASP A 7 4.87 26.02 3.79
CA ASP A 7 3.89 25.84 4.87
C ASP A 7 2.57 25.25 4.37
N ALA A 8 2.42 23.93 4.55
CA ALA A 8 1.20 23.24 5.02
C ALA A 8 1.13 21.73 4.70
N TYR A 9 2.28 21.04 4.60
CA TYR A 9 2.33 19.62 4.96
C TYR A 9 3.13 19.48 6.26
N ASP A 10 2.45 19.63 7.39
CA ASP A 10 3.04 19.18 8.65
C ASP A 10 2.80 17.67 8.76
N ALA A 11 3.75 16.91 8.19
CA ALA A 11 3.80 15.46 8.31
C ALA A 11 3.68 14.99 9.77
N ARG A 12 4.13 15.81 10.73
CA ARG A 12 4.03 15.52 12.17
C ARG A 12 2.60 15.61 12.64
N LEU A 13 1.80 16.59 12.19
CA LEU A 13 0.38 16.68 12.52
C LEU A 13 -0.40 15.49 11.97
N TYR A 14 -0.09 15.03 10.75
CA TYR A 14 -0.74 13.83 10.20
C TYR A 14 -0.33 12.55 10.93
N ALA A 15 0.97 12.36 11.16
CA ALA A 15 1.52 11.22 11.90
C ALA A 15 0.99 11.17 13.34
N ARG A 16 0.91 12.33 13.98
CA ARG A 16 0.38 12.48 15.33
C ARG A 16 -1.12 12.25 15.35
N ALA A 17 -1.90 12.80 14.42
CA ALA A 17 -3.34 12.55 14.34
C ALA A 17 -3.70 11.07 14.10
N ARG A 18 -2.92 10.33 13.28
CA ARG A 18 -3.12 8.88 13.12
C ARG A 18 -2.78 8.09 14.39
N HIS A 19 -1.81 8.55 15.19
CA HIS A 19 -1.40 7.91 16.45
C HIS A 19 -2.21 8.37 17.68
N GLU A 20 -2.81 9.56 17.66
CA GLU A 20 -3.55 10.20 18.76
C GLU A 20 -5.06 10.19 18.57
N ALA A 21 -5.59 9.59 17.49
CA ALA A 21 -7.04 9.43 17.31
C ALA A 21 -7.65 8.66 18.50
N VAL A 22 -8.21 9.41 19.46
CA VAL A 22 -9.05 8.88 20.52
C VAL A 22 -10.37 8.47 19.86
N PRO A 23 -10.85 7.23 20.06
CA PRO A 23 -12.12 6.83 19.50
C PRO A 23 -13.23 7.69 20.14
N THR A 24 -13.77 8.64 19.38
CA THR A 24 -14.95 9.42 19.78
C THR A 24 -16.18 8.52 19.67
N GLY A 25 -16.28 7.57 20.59
CA GLY A 25 -17.40 6.64 20.70
C GLY A 25 -18.61 7.31 21.34
N ALA A 26 -19.52 7.79 20.51
CA ALA A 26 -20.92 8.02 20.86
C ALA A 26 -21.74 7.69 19.61
N LEU A 27 -22.63 6.69 19.52
CA LEU A 27 -23.17 5.72 20.46
C LEU A 27 -23.37 4.43 19.65
N PHE A 28 -22.55 3.40 19.88
CA PHE A 28 -23.02 2.04 19.68
C PHE A 28 -23.62 1.61 21.01
N THR A 29 -24.94 1.46 21.08
CA THR A 29 -25.55 0.65 22.14
C THR A 29 -25.02 -0.76 21.94
N ALA A 30 -23.93 -1.08 22.66
CA ALA A 30 -23.37 -2.41 22.66
C ALA A 30 -24.52 -3.38 23.03
N PRO A 31 -24.78 -4.44 22.25
CA PRO A 31 -25.65 -5.50 22.72
C PRO A 31 -25.10 -5.99 24.08
N ARG A 32 -25.99 -6.43 24.97
CA ARG A 32 -25.63 -6.94 26.32
C ARG A 32 -24.32 -7.69 26.25
N ARG A 33 -23.31 -7.20 26.98
CA ARG A 33 -22.00 -7.80 27.07
C ARG A 33 -22.21 -9.31 27.30
N PRO A 34 -21.81 -10.19 26.37
CA PRO A 34 -21.96 -11.61 26.60
C PRO A 34 -21.20 -11.98 27.87
N THR A 35 -21.77 -12.89 28.65
CA THR A 35 -21.18 -13.36 29.91
C THR A 35 -19.71 -13.71 29.66
N PRO A 36 -18.78 -13.28 30.54
CA PRO A 36 -17.38 -13.69 30.41
C PRO A 36 -17.31 -15.22 30.33
N ILE A 37 -16.68 -15.72 29.27
CA ILE A 37 -16.47 -17.15 29.09
C ILE A 37 -15.64 -17.69 30.24
N THR A 38 -15.96 -18.90 30.71
CA THR A 38 -15.17 -19.55 31.75
C THR A 38 -13.79 -19.95 31.20
N PRO A 39 -12.77 -20.14 32.05
CA PRO A 39 -11.47 -20.66 31.61
C PRO A 39 -11.57 -21.97 30.81
N GLU A 40 -12.55 -22.82 31.15
CA GLU A 40 -12.84 -24.07 30.44
C GLU A 40 -13.41 -23.83 29.04
N GLN A 41 -14.38 -22.92 28.89
CA GLN A 41 -14.91 -22.52 27.59
C GLN A 41 -13.84 -21.85 26.73
N GLN A 42 -12.96 -21.06 27.36
CA GLN A 42 -11.85 -20.41 26.69
C GLN A 42 -10.86 -21.45 26.15
N ARG A 43 -10.55 -22.50 26.94
CA ARG A 43 -9.72 -23.64 26.50
C ARG A 43 -10.38 -24.41 25.36
N LEU A 44 -11.67 -24.71 25.45
CA LEU A 44 -12.41 -25.43 24.40
C LEU A 44 -12.45 -24.64 23.09
N ASN A 45 -12.63 -23.31 23.17
CA ASN A 45 -12.57 -22.43 22.00
C ASN A 45 -11.19 -22.45 21.36
N PHE A 46 -10.11 -22.47 22.16
CA PHE A 46 -8.75 -22.61 21.64
C PHE A 46 -8.52 -23.97 20.96
N GLU A 47 -9.05 -25.06 21.51
CA GLU A 47 -8.95 -26.39 20.91
C GLU A 47 -9.74 -26.50 19.60
N LEU A 48 -10.96 -25.95 19.56
CA LEU A 48 -11.80 -25.87 18.35
C LEU A 48 -11.16 -25.00 17.27
N LEU A 49 -10.57 -23.85 17.63
CA LEU A 49 -9.79 -23.03 16.72
C LEU A 49 -8.59 -23.82 16.19
N GLY A 50 -7.83 -24.50 17.07
CA GLY A 50 -6.71 -25.34 16.66
C GLY A 50 -7.10 -26.41 15.63
N GLN A 51 -8.29 -27.03 15.79
CA GLN A 51 -8.82 -28.01 14.84
C GLN A 51 -9.32 -27.38 13.53
N ALA A 52 -9.93 -26.19 13.58
CA ALA A 52 -10.39 -25.46 12.39
C ALA A 52 -9.22 -24.91 11.55
N ILE A 53 -8.14 -24.45 12.20
CA ILE A 53 -6.91 -23.97 11.54
C ILE A 53 -6.08 -25.17 11.02
N SER A 54 -6.31 -26.37 11.54
CA SER A 54 -5.69 -27.62 11.05
C SER A 54 -6.39 -28.23 9.83
N SER A 55 -7.50 -27.63 9.36
CA SER A 55 -7.91 -27.86 7.97
C SER A 55 -6.87 -27.16 7.10
N PRO A 56 -6.13 -27.88 6.23
CA PRO A 56 -5.15 -27.23 5.38
C PRO A 56 -5.91 -26.20 4.55
N HIS A 57 -5.72 -24.92 4.86
CA HIS A 57 -5.90 -23.88 3.87
C HIS A 57 -5.04 -24.36 2.71
N GLN A 58 -5.67 -24.81 1.63
CA GLN A 58 -4.96 -25.27 0.46
C GLN A 58 -4.10 -24.08 0.04
N ALA A 59 -2.81 -24.13 0.41
CA ALA A 59 -1.84 -23.23 -0.14
C ALA A 59 -2.01 -23.35 -1.64
N ALA A 60 -2.22 -22.21 -2.32
CA ALA A 60 -2.21 -22.19 -3.77
C ALA A 60 -0.99 -23.01 -4.23
N PRO A 61 -1.15 -23.93 -5.19
CA PRO A 61 -0.07 -24.82 -5.60
C PRO A 61 1.18 -23.98 -5.84
N ALA A 62 2.27 -24.36 -5.19
CA ALA A 62 3.51 -23.60 -5.25
C ALA A 62 3.91 -23.44 -6.72
N GLU A 63 3.89 -22.20 -7.21
CA GLU A 63 4.28 -21.85 -8.57
C GLU A 63 5.71 -22.38 -8.82
N PRO A 64 5.93 -23.14 -9.91
CA PRO A 64 7.18 -23.90 -10.12
C PRO A 64 8.43 -23.02 -10.26
N ASN A 65 8.27 -21.70 -10.46
CA ASN A 65 9.35 -20.73 -10.38
C ASN A 65 8.88 -19.46 -9.65
N PRO A 66 9.46 -19.12 -8.47
CA PRO A 66 9.05 -17.90 -7.77
C PRO A 66 9.56 -16.66 -8.52
N THR A 67 8.63 -15.83 -8.99
CA THR A 67 8.96 -14.56 -9.69
C THR A 67 9.91 -13.68 -8.86
N LYS A 68 10.75 -12.91 -9.56
CA LYS A 68 11.66 -11.91 -8.96
C LYS A 68 10.99 -10.57 -8.72
N ILE A 69 9.88 -10.32 -9.41
CA ILE A 69 9.01 -9.15 -9.21
C ILE A 69 8.39 -9.23 -7.80
N ARG A 70 8.22 -8.08 -7.18
CA ARG A 70 7.44 -7.95 -5.94
C ARG A 70 6.28 -7.00 -6.16
N ALA A 71 5.37 -6.98 -5.21
CA ALA A 71 4.31 -6.01 -5.14
C ALA A 71 4.20 -5.45 -3.72
N LEU A 72 3.69 -4.23 -3.61
CA LEU A 72 3.45 -3.55 -2.35
C LEU A 72 2.04 -2.99 -2.33
N THR A 73 1.29 -3.34 -1.29
CA THR A 73 -0.04 -2.79 -1.04
C THR A 73 0.09 -1.42 -0.36
N ILE A 74 -0.48 -0.40 -0.98
CA ILE A 74 -0.47 1.00 -0.54
C ILE A 74 -1.91 1.50 -0.55
N GLN A 75 -2.33 2.20 0.51
CA GLN A 75 -3.70 2.66 0.64
C GLN A 75 -3.99 3.80 -0.36
N PRO A 76 -5.06 3.75 -1.19
CA PRO A 76 -5.49 4.90 -1.97
C PRO A 76 -5.88 6.06 -1.05
N PRO A 77 -5.61 7.33 -1.40
CA PRO A 77 -5.11 7.80 -2.70
C PRO A 77 -3.59 7.73 -2.86
N TRP A 78 -2.83 7.28 -1.85
CA TRP A 78 -1.37 7.29 -1.90
C TRP A 78 -0.80 6.42 -3.03
N SER A 79 -1.43 5.28 -3.33
CA SER A 79 -1.10 4.44 -4.49
C SER A 79 -1.25 5.19 -5.82
N ASP A 80 -2.29 6.02 -5.91
CA ASP A 80 -2.70 6.66 -7.15
C ASP A 80 -1.86 7.93 -7.39
N LEU A 81 -1.46 8.61 -6.30
CA LEU A 81 -0.44 9.65 -6.32
C LEU A 81 0.93 9.14 -6.81
N ILE A 82 1.27 7.87 -6.55
CA ILE A 82 2.46 7.24 -7.12
C ILE A 82 2.26 7.06 -8.63
N ALA A 83 1.08 6.65 -9.08
CA ALA A 83 0.79 6.39 -10.49
C ALA A 83 0.74 7.66 -11.37
N LEU A 84 0.71 8.87 -10.79
CA LEU A 84 0.75 10.13 -11.54
C LEU A 84 2.02 10.24 -12.42
N THR A 85 1.84 10.74 -13.63
CA THR A 85 2.93 10.97 -14.61
C THR A 85 3.62 12.33 -14.46
N ASN A 86 2.99 13.29 -13.77
CA ASN A 86 3.61 14.58 -13.49
C ASN A 86 4.63 14.45 -12.35
N GLU A 87 5.92 14.44 -12.69
CA GLU A 87 7.04 14.28 -11.74
C GLU A 87 7.13 15.38 -10.67
N GLU A 88 6.62 16.59 -10.93
CA GLU A 88 6.63 17.66 -9.92
C GLU A 88 5.64 17.38 -8.78
N ILE A 89 4.60 16.60 -9.08
CA ILE A 89 3.47 16.36 -8.19
C ILE A 89 3.48 14.94 -7.62
N ALA A 90 3.94 13.97 -8.39
CA ALA A 90 3.80 12.57 -8.09
C ALA A 90 4.55 12.12 -6.83
N LYS A 91 4.03 11.10 -6.16
CA LYS A 91 4.64 10.52 -4.96
C LYS A 91 5.71 9.50 -5.36
N ARG A 92 6.98 9.90 -5.34
CA ARG A 92 8.13 9.01 -5.63
C ARG A 92 8.80 8.43 -4.39
N ILE A 93 8.34 8.84 -3.21
CA ILE A 93 8.75 8.28 -1.91
C ILE A 93 7.58 7.56 -1.30
N GLU A 94 7.77 6.29 -0.96
CA GLU A 94 6.84 5.54 -0.11
C GLU A 94 7.36 5.50 1.34
N ASN A 95 6.49 5.77 2.33
CA ASN A 95 6.90 5.85 3.73
C ASN A 95 6.58 4.55 4.46
N ARG A 96 7.57 3.93 5.11
CA ARG A 96 7.36 2.70 5.90
C ARG A 96 8.14 2.73 7.20
N VAL A 97 7.53 2.19 8.26
CA VAL A 97 8.19 1.99 9.57
C VAL A 97 9.19 0.83 9.57
N TRP A 98 9.42 0.19 8.42
CA TRP A 98 10.32 -0.94 8.25
C TRP A 98 11.09 -0.81 6.93
N SER A 99 12.23 -1.51 6.86
CA SER A 99 13.15 -1.49 5.72
C SER A 99 13.42 -2.91 5.21
N THR A 100 14.03 -2.99 4.02
CA THR A 100 14.44 -4.25 3.36
C THR A 100 15.67 -4.02 2.49
N GLY A 101 16.48 -5.07 2.32
CA GLY A 101 17.60 -5.06 1.37
C GLY A 101 17.19 -5.31 -0.09
N TRP A 102 15.93 -5.70 -0.36
CA TRP A 102 15.48 -6.03 -1.71
C TRP A 102 15.33 -4.78 -2.59
N ARG A 103 15.76 -4.87 -3.85
CA ARG A 103 15.62 -3.85 -4.91
C ARG A 103 15.21 -4.54 -6.20
N GLY A 104 14.42 -3.86 -7.03
CA GLY A 104 13.94 -4.41 -8.29
C GLY A 104 12.55 -3.91 -8.67
N THR A 105 11.95 -4.56 -9.67
CA THR A 105 10.64 -4.18 -10.19
C THR A 105 9.52 -4.52 -9.20
N LEU A 106 8.73 -3.50 -8.90
CA LEU A 106 7.71 -3.45 -7.87
C LEU A 106 6.36 -3.06 -8.48
N LEU A 107 5.35 -3.91 -8.32
CA LEU A 107 3.96 -3.54 -8.61
C LEU A 107 3.40 -2.69 -7.47
N ILE A 108 2.72 -1.61 -7.82
CA ILE A 108 2.02 -0.73 -6.89
C ILE A 108 0.56 -1.12 -6.88
N HIS A 109 0.11 -1.69 -5.77
CA HIS A 109 -1.27 -2.16 -5.59
C HIS A 109 -2.03 -1.23 -4.64
N GLY A 110 -3.14 -0.67 -5.10
CA GLY A 110 -4.09 0.07 -4.28
C GLY A 110 -4.81 -0.86 -3.31
N GLY A 111 -4.60 -0.70 -2.01
CA GLY A 111 -5.34 -1.44 -0.98
C GLY A 111 -6.86 -1.24 -1.07
N GLN A 112 -7.62 -2.18 -0.49
CA GLN A 112 -9.09 -2.14 -0.56
C GLN A 112 -9.71 -0.97 0.21
N THR A 113 -9.05 -0.52 1.27
CA THR A 113 -9.50 0.59 2.12
C THR A 113 -8.97 1.90 1.59
N ILE A 114 -9.81 2.92 1.51
CA ILE A 114 -9.41 4.28 1.11
C ILE A 114 -9.05 5.10 2.36
N ASP A 115 -7.94 5.82 2.32
CA ASP A 115 -7.55 6.81 3.33
C ASP A 115 -8.33 8.10 3.10
N LYS A 116 -9.49 8.21 3.76
CA LYS A 116 -10.36 9.39 3.66
C LYS A 116 -9.72 10.65 4.24
N HIS A 117 -8.78 10.52 5.18
CA HIS A 117 -8.07 11.67 5.74
C HIS A 117 -7.07 12.22 4.74
N ALA A 118 -6.36 11.36 4.02
CA ALA A 118 -5.47 11.76 2.95
C ALA A 118 -6.20 12.57 1.86
N LEU A 119 -7.42 12.16 1.48
CA LEU A 119 -8.24 12.90 0.49
C LEU A 119 -8.58 14.34 0.93
N ALA A 120 -8.61 14.62 2.24
CA ALA A 120 -8.88 15.95 2.76
C ALA A 120 -7.63 16.84 2.83
N LEU A 121 -6.42 16.29 2.62
CA LEU A 121 -5.19 17.06 2.70
C LEU A 121 -5.08 18.03 1.51
N PRO A 122 -4.77 19.32 1.74
CA PRO A 122 -4.60 20.30 0.65
C PRO A 122 -3.61 19.84 -0.42
N ALA A 123 -2.43 19.37 -0.03
CA ALA A 123 -1.41 18.89 -0.96
C ALA A 123 -1.87 17.70 -1.84
N VAL A 124 -2.76 16.84 -1.31
CA VAL A 124 -3.34 15.71 -2.06
C VAL A 124 -4.43 16.21 -3.00
N ARG A 125 -5.29 17.12 -2.55
CA ARG A 125 -6.33 17.74 -3.39
C ARG A 125 -5.73 18.55 -4.54
N ASP A 126 -4.63 19.25 -4.29
CA ASP A 126 -3.92 20.04 -5.30
C ASP A 126 -3.19 19.13 -6.32
N ALA A 127 -2.88 17.89 -5.93
CA ALA A 127 -2.17 16.94 -6.77
C ALA A 127 -3.09 16.13 -7.68
N LEU A 128 -4.32 15.87 -7.24
CA LEU A 128 -5.27 15.02 -7.94
C LEU A 128 -6.17 15.86 -8.85
N PRO A 129 -6.57 15.35 -10.02
CA PRO A 129 -7.48 16.07 -10.90
C PRO A 129 -8.88 16.20 -10.29
N ASP A 130 -9.61 17.21 -10.76
CA ASP A 130 -11.04 17.35 -10.44
C ASP A 130 -11.81 16.09 -10.85
N GLY A 131 -12.69 15.61 -9.97
CA GLY A 131 -13.47 14.38 -10.21
C GLY A 131 -12.66 13.08 -10.09
N TYR A 132 -11.45 13.12 -9.51
CA TYR A 132 -10.69 11.92 -9.19
C TYR A 132 -11.48 10.94 -8.32
N GLU A 133 -11.48 9.67 -8.75
CA GLU A 133 -12.03 8.54 -8.01
C GLU A 133 -10.89 7.57 -7.66
N PRO A 134 -10.73 7.19 -6.37
CA PRO A 134 -9.70 6.24 -5.96
C PRO A 134 -9.85 4.87 -6.60
N VAL A 135 -8.73 4.17 -6.82
CA VAL A 135 -8.70 2.83 -7.45
C VAL A 135 -8.32 1.73 -6.44
N PRO A 136 -9.24 1.31 -5.54
CA PRO A 136 -8.96 0.26 -4.56
C PRO A 136 -8.97 -1.14 -5.17
N GLY A 137 -8.12 -2.03 -4.65
CA GLY A 137 -8.08 -3.45 -5.03
C GLY A 137 -7.42 -3.75 -6.38
N HIS A 138 -6.71 -2.78 -6.96
CA HIS A 138 -6.08 -2.93 -8.28
C HIS A 138 -4.59 -2.59 -8.24
N VAL A 139 -3.82 -3.24 -9.10
CA VAL A 139 -2.49 -2.75 -9.49
C VAL A 139 -2.68 -1.53 -10.36
N VAL A 140 -2.03 -0.43 -9.98
CA VAL A 140 -2.19 0.89 -10.64
C VAL A 140 -0.91 1.36 -11.32
N ALA A 141 0.25 0.85 -10.91
CA ALA A 141 1.53 1.19 -11.55
C ALA A 141 2.58 0.08 -11.39
N VAL A 142 3.61 0.15 -12.21
CA VAL A 142 4.87 -0.57 -12.06
C VAL A 142 5.97 0.44 -11.76
N ALA A 143 6.80 0.17 -10.77
CA ALA A 143 7.94 1.01 -10.37
C ALA A 143 9.18 0.14 -10.19
N ASP A 144 10.34 0.78 -10.03
CA ASP A 144 11.51 0.14 -9.46
C ASP A 144 11.73 0.66 -8.04
N LEU A 145 11.92 -0.24 -7.09
CA LEU A 145 12.47 0.14 -5.80
C LEU A 145 13.98 0.32 -5.96
N ALA A 146 14.42 1.57 -6.12
CA ALA A 146 15.81 1.92 -6.42
C ALA A 146 16.66 2.09 -5.15
N GLY A 147 16.06 2.59 -4.07
CA GLY A 147 16.76 2.92 -2.84
C GLY A 147 15.83 2.94 -1.64
N ILE A 148 16.42 2.88 -0.45
CA ILE A 148 15.74 3.14 0.82
C ILE A 148 16.75 3.87 1.70
N HIS A 149 16.37 4.99 2.28
CA HIS A 149 17.14 5.67 3.32
C HIS A 149 16.30 5.83 4.59
N ALA A 150 16.98 6.05 5.72
CA ALA A 150 16.33 6.45 6.95
C ALA A 150 15.83 7.89 6.85
N ASP A 151 14.93 8.28 7.74
CA ASP A 151 14.47 9.68 7.85
C ASP A 151 15.68 10.61 8.04
N ASP A 152 15.94 11.40 6.99
CA ASP A 152 16.94 12.46 6.95
C ASP A 152 16.27 13.85 6.88
N GLY A 153 14.96 13.91 7.16
CA GLY A 153 14.12 15.08 7.01
C GLY A 153 13.13 14.96 5.83
N ALA A 154 12.90 16.07 5.14
CA ALA A 154 11.94 16.14 4.04
C ALA A 154 12.64 16.00 2.68
N CYS A 155 13.04 14.77 2.30
CA CYS A 155 13.66 14.52 1.00
C CYS A 155 12.70 14.80 -0.19
N THR A 156 11.39 14.77 0.05
CA THR A 156 10.34 15.24 -0.85
C THR A 156 9.19 15.85 -0.05
N ARG A 157 8.24 16.52 -0.74
CA ARG A 157 6.98 16.99 -0.12
C ARG A 157 6.10 15.89 0.47
N TRP A 158 6.38 14.63 0.12
CA TRP A 158 5.62 13.45 0.54
C TRP A 158 6.32 12.64 1.62
N SER A 159 7.47 13.11 2.12
CA SER A 159 8.28 12.42 3.12
C SER A 159 7.65 12.53 4.50
N GLU A 160 7.54 11.40 5.20
CA GLU A 160 7.03 11.35 6.56
C GLU A 160 8.17 11.15 7.56
N HIS A 161 8.16 11.94 8.62
CA HIS A 161 9.14 11.82 9.70
C HIS A 161 9.02 10.49 10.45
N GLY A 162 10.16 9.99 10.95
CA GLY A 162 10.26 8.72 11.67
C GLY A 162 10.02 7.48 10.80
N CYS A 163 9.97 7.63 9.47
CA CYS A 163 9.78 6.54 8.51
C CYS A 163 11.03 6.34 7.65
N PHE A 164 11.24 5.12 7.18
CA PHE A 164 12.13 4.88 6.04
C PHE A 164 11.46 5.38 4.75
N HIS A 165 12.25 6.02 3.90
CA HIS A 165 11.81 6.57 2.63
C HIS A 165 12.24 5.64 1.49
N TRP A 166 11.26 4.96 0.91
CA TRP A 166 11.43 4.02 -0.20
C TRP A 166 11.39 4.79 -1.51
N GLN A 167 12.51 4.84 -2.21
CA GLN A 167 12.68 5.59 -3.45
C GLN A 167 12.17 4.77 -4.63
N LEU A 168 11.07 5.24 -5.22
CA LEU A 168 10.42 4.65 -6.38
C LEU A 168 10.91 5.37 -7.65
N ALA A 169 11.55 4.63 -8.54
CA ALA A 169 12.06 5.13 -9.81
C ALA A 169 11.31 4.50 -10.99
N HIS A 170 11.42 5.14 -12.16
CA HIS A 170 10.83 4.67 -13.41
C HIS A 170 9.36 4.24 -13.24
N VAL A 171 8.54 5.07 -12.59
CA VAL A 171 7.14 4.71 -12.37
C VAL A 171 6.40 4.77 -13.71
N GLN A 172 5.69 3.70 -14.05
CA GLN A 172 4.84 3.61 -15.23
C GLN A 172 3.43 3.21 -14.77
N PRO A 173 2.42 4.09 -14.97
CA PRO A 173 1.05 3.72 -14.67
C PRO A 173 0.56 2.60 -15.59
N LEU A 174 -0.38 1.81 -15.07
CA LEU A 174 -1.21 0.96 -15.90
C LEU A 174 -2.28 1.85 -16.55
N SER A 175 -2.46 1.69 -17.86
CA SER A 175 -3.57 2.31 -18.60
C SER A 175 -4.89 1.66 -18.19
N GLU A 176 -4.86 0.35 -17.94
CA GLU A 176 -5.98 -0.45 -17.46
C GLU A 176 -5.59 -1.11 -16.13
N PRO A 177 -6.02 -0.58 -14.97
CA PRO A 177 -5.73 -1.18 -13.68
C PRO A 177 -6.24 -2.62 -13.59
N VAL A 178 -5.42 -3.53 -13.04
CA VAL A 178 -5.75 -4.96 -12.95
C VAL A 178 -6.05 -5.35 -11.51
N HIS A 179 -7.20 -5.97 -11.28
CA HIS A 179 -7.63 -6.39 -9.95
C HIS A 179 -6.65 -7.41 -9.34
N ALA A 180 -6.33 -7.24 -8.06
CA ALA A 180 -5.52 -8.21 -7.32
C ALA A 180 -5.92 -8.23 -5.84
N THR A 181 -5.70 -9.38 -5.19
CA THR A 181 -5.76 -9.45 -3.72
C THR A 181 -4.41 -9.05 -3.14
N GLY A 182 -4.35 -7.86 -2.55
CA GLY A 182 -3.15 -7.38 -1.88
C GLY A 182 -2.72 -8.24 -0.67
N SER A 183 -1.48 -8.06 -0.22
CA SER A 183 -0.95 -8.70 0.98
C SER A 183 -0.10 -7.73 1.81
N GLN A 184 0.19 -8.10 3.07
CA GLN A 184 1.08 -7.34 3.94
C GLN A 184 2.53 -7.47 3.50
N ARG A 185 3.34 -6.43 3.79
CA ARG A 185 4.76 -6.32 3.40
C ARG A 185 4.94 -6.47 1.89
N LEU A 186 6.16 -6.77 1.44
CA LEU A 186 6.40 -7.16 0.05
C LEU A 186 5.84 -8.55 -0.19
N TRP A 187 5.03 -8.69 -1.23
CA TRP A 187 4.48 -9.98 -1.66
C TRP A 187 4.88 -10.31 -3.10
N LYS A 188 4.75 -11.58 -3.48
CA LYS A 188 5.05 -12.06 -4.83
C LYS A 188 3.76 -12.15 -5.63
N PRO A 189 3.64 -11.45 -6.77
CA PRO A 189 2.49 -11.63 -7.65
C PRO A 189 2.47 -13.05 -8.24
N SER A 190 1.28 -13.58 -8.53
CA SER A 190 1.12 -14.84 -9.24
C SER A 190 1.49 -14.68 -10.71
N ARG A 191 1.76 -15.79 -11.39
CA ARG A 191 2.01 -15.74 -12.84
C ARG A 191 0.79 -15.22 -13.60
N THR A 192 -0.41 -15.68 -13.21
CA THR A 192 -1.67 -15.19 -13.76
C THR A 192 -1.82 -13.67 -13.67
N LEU A 193 -1.50 -13.06 -12.51
CA LEU A 193 -1.58 -11.61 -12.37
C LEU A 193 -0.62 -10.87 -13.30
N LEU A 194 0.60 -11.39 -13.50
CA LEU A 194 1.57 -10.80 -14.43
C LEU A 194 1.12 -10.92 -15.89
N ASP A 195 0.55 -12.07 -16.25
CA ASP A 195 -0.02 -12.30 -17.58
C ASP A 195 -1.22 -11.36 -17.83
N ASP A 196 -2.12 -11.21 -16.84
CA ASP A 196 -3.27 -10.30 -16.91
C ASP A 196 -2.84 -8.83 -17.07
N ILE A 197 -1.84 -8.40 -16.29
CA ILE A 197 -1.25 -7.05 -16.44
C ILE A 197 -0.69 -6.86 -17.85
N THR A 198 0.06 -7.84 -18.36
CA THR A 198 0.68 -7.76 -19.69
C THR A 198 -0.37 -7.71 -20.80
N ALA A 199 -1.43 -8.52 -20.69
CA ALA A 199 -2.52 -8.55 -21.64
C ALA A 199 -3.31 -7.23 -21.66
N ALA A 200 -3.60 -6.66 -20.49
CA ALA A 200 -4.32 -5.40 -20.36
C ALA A 200 -3.44 -4.16 -20.66
N ASN A 201 -2.12 -4.27 -20.47
CA ASN A 201 -1.16 -3.17 -20.60
C ASN A 201 0.06 -3.58 -21.44
N PRO A 202 -0.08 -3.73 -22.77
CA PRO A 202 1.01 -4.21 -23.63
C PRO A 202 2.29 -3.36 -23.59
N HIS A 203 2.19 -2.07 -23.25
CA HIS A 203 3.34 -1.18 -23.08
C HIS A 203 4.26 -1.58 -21.91
N LEU A 204 3.79 -2.43 -20.99
CA LEU A 204 4.56 -2.93 -19.85
C LEU A 204 5.22 -4.30 -20.12
N ALA A 205 4.84 -5.00 -21.19
CA ALA A 205 5.26 -6.39 -21.48
C ALA A 205 6.78 -6.57 -21.41
N VAL A 206 7.51 -5.78 -22.22
CA VAL A 206 8.98 -5.83 -22.31
C VAL A 206 9.63 -5.60 -20.95
N ARG A 207 9.06 -4.70 -20.14
CA ARG A 207 9.60 -4.40 -18.81
C ARG A 207 9.43 -5.57 -17.86
N LEU A 208 8.24 -6.17 -17.82
CA LEU A 208 7.95 -7.28 -16.91
C LEU A 208 8.77 -8.52 -17.28
N GLU A 209 8.87 -8.84 -18.58
CA GLU A 209 9.75 -9.92 -19.07
C GLU A 209 11.23 -9.71 -18.68
N ALA A 210 11.74 -8.49 -18.85
CA ALA A 210 13.11 -8.15 -18.45
C ALA A 210 13.33 -8.19 -16.94
N ALA A 211 12.29 -7.99 -16.13
CA ALA A 211 12.36 -8.09 -14.68
C ALA A 211 12.37 -9.54 -14.19
N GLU A 212 11.74 -10.47 -14.92
CA GLU A 212 11.79 -11.90 -14.59
C GLU A 212 13.15 -12.53 -14.92
N SER A 213 13.84 -12.00 -15.94
CA SER A 213 15.11 -12.54 -16.46
C SER A 213 16.36 -12.14 -15.67
N ARG A 214 16.32 -11.08 -14.83
CA ARG A 214 17.46 -10.51 -14.10
C ARG A 214 17.69 -11.16 -12.75
#